data_AF-A0A507CAY8-F1
#
_entry.id   AF-A0A507CAY8-F1
#
_cell.length_a   1.000
_cell.length_b   1.000
_cell.length_c   1.000
_cell.angle_alpha   90.00
_cell.angle_beta   90.00
_cell.angle_gamma   90.00
#
_symmetry.space_group_name_H-M   'P 1'
#
loop_
_entity.id
_entity.type
_entity.pdbx_description
1 polymer ?
#
loop_
_entity_poly.entity_id
_entity_poly.type
_entity_poly.pdbx_seq_one_letter_code
_entity_poly.pdbx_strand_id
1 'polypeptide(L)'
;MGSAYFDIESILADQQRVPCFFAYPVPGYGFLDGNNEADLPANTRVELPYWMAETLAIHNYVELDLPKFYSARVREDLQAAPTAVNIHHLCPYFYEFGIRIVNL
;
A
#
# COMPACT_ATOMS: atom_id res chain seq x y z
N MET A 1 10.60 3.96 17.56
CA MET A 1 9.17 4.06 17.93
C MET A 1 8.51 2.92 17.18
N GLY A 2 8.22 1.82 17.89
CA GLY A 2 7.70 0.60 17.27
C GLY A 2 6.18 0.69 17.14
N SER A 3 5.65 0.23 16.01
CA SER A 3 4.22 -0.02 15.82
C SER A 3 3.71 -0.85 17.00
N ALA A 4 2.80 -0.30 17.79
CA ALA A 4 2.22 -0.99 18.93
C ALA A 4 0.89 -1.60 18.48
N TYR A 5 0.69 -2.88 18.77
CA TYR A 5 -0.50 -3.63 18.30
C TYR A 5 -1.84 -2.97 18.66
N PHE A 6 -1.92 -2.26 19.80
CA PHE A 6 -3.14 -1.59 20.28
C PHE A 6 -3.17 -0.08 20.00
N ASP A 7 -2.18 0.45 19.29
CA ASP A 7 -2.17 1.87 18.92
C ASP A 7 -3.13 2.11 17.74
N ILE A 8 -4.01 3.09 17.91
CA ILE A 8 -5.06 3.38 16.94
C ILE A 8 -4.45 3.98 15.67
N GLU A 9 -3.47 4.87 15.82
CA GLU A 9 -2.80 5.48 14.67
C GLU A 9 -2.06 4.42 13.85
N SER A 10 -1.43 3.45 14.53
CA SER A 10 -0.84 2.27 13.90
C SER A 10 -1.85 1.45 13.08
N ILE A 11 -3.01 1.15 13.65
CA ILE A 11 -4.07 0.39 12.97
C ILE A 11 -4.60 1.18 11.75
N LEU A 12 -4.79 2.49 11.89
CA LEU A 12 -5.29 3.33 10.81
C LEU A 12 -4.26 3.52 9.69
N ALA A 13 -2.96 3.58 10.02
CA ALA A 13 -1.89 3.60 9.04
C ALA A 13 -1.89 2.31 8.19
N ASP A 14 -2.13 1.15 8.79
CA ASP A 14 -2.17 -0.14 8.10
C ASP A 14 -3.40 -0.33 7.19
N GLN A 15 -4.45 0.46 7.42
CA GLN A 15 -5.63 0.46 6.58
C GLN A 15 -5.38 1.12 5.21
N GLN A 16 -4.26 1.84 5.07
CA GLN A 16 -3.87 2.47 3.81
C GLN A 16 -3.75 1.43 2.69
N ARG A 17 -4.37 1.73 1.54
CA ARG A 17 -4.33 0.85 0.37
C ARG A 17 -3.03 0.99 -0.39
N VAL A 18 -2.50 -0.14 -0.82
CA VAL A 18 -1.26 -0.29 -1.57
C VAL A 18 -1.56 -1.04 -2.87
N PRO A 19 -1.04 -0.59 -4.01
CA PRO A 19 -1.17 -1.34 -5.24
C PRO A 19 -0.35 -2.63 -5.16
N CYS A 20 -0.99 -3.74 -5.48
CA CYS A 20 -0.42 -5.09 -5.46
C CYS A 20 -0.70 -5.79 -6.78
N PHE A 21 0.20 -6.70 -7.17
CA PHE A 21 0.07 -7.53 -8.36
C PHE A 21 0.16 -9.01 -7.96
N PHE A 22 -0.81 -9.80 -8.39
CA PHE A 22 -0.75 -11.25 -8.28
C PHE A 22 -0.09 -11.84 -9.53
N ALA A 23 1.01 -12.56 -9.40
CA ALA A 23 1.70 -13.19 -10.53
C ALA A 23 0.96 -14.41 -11.12
N TYR A 24 -0.09 -14.87 -10.46
CA TYR A 24 -0.85 -16.08 -10.79
C TYR A 24 -2.36 -15.82 -10.61
N PRO A 25 -3.23 -16.62 -11.24
CA PRO A 25 -4.67 -16.46 -11.06
C PRO A 25 -5.10 -16.93 -9.66
N VAL A 26 -6.02 -16.20 -9.03
CA VAL A 26 -6.47 -16.47 -7.65
C VAL A 26 -7.95 -16.89 -7.65
N PRO A 27 -8.27 -18.17 -7.44
CA PRO A 27 -9.64 -18.67 -7.54
C PRO A 27 -10.57 -18.09 -6.46
N GLY A 28 -11.78 -17.68 -6.84
CA GLY A 28 -12.78 -17.14 -5.90
C GLY A 28 -12.57 -15.67 -5.48
N TYR A 29 -11.54 -15.00 -6.01
CA TYR A 29 -11.19 -13.62 -5.64
C TYR A 29 -11.37 -12.59 -6.77
N GLY A 30 -12.18 -12.90 -7.79
CA GLY A 30 -12.44 -11.96 -8.88
C GLY A 30 -13.03 -10.62 -8.43
N PHE A 31 -13.70 -10.58 -7.27
CA PHE A 31 -14.22 -9.33 -6.69
C PHE A 31 -13.14 -8.30 -6.32
N LEU A 32 -11.86 -8.69 -6.21
CA LEU A 32 -10.78 -7.79 -5.80
C LEU A 32 -10.41 -6.75 -6.88
N ASP A 33 -10.64 -7.03 -8.16
CA ASP A 33 -10.41 -6.07 -9.25
C ASP A 33 -11.66 -5.22 -9.58
N GLY A 34 -12.75 -5.42 -8.85
CA GLY A 34 -14.03 -4.75 -9.05
C GLY A 34 -14.94 -5.39 -10.10
N ASN A 35 -14.53 -6.50 -10.70
CA ASN A 35 -15.35 -7.29 -11.60
C ASN A 35 -16.17 -8.35 -10.84
N ASN A 36 -17.18 -8.89 -11.50
CA ASN A 36 -18.02 -9.98 -10.99
C ASN A 36 -17.57 -11.36 -11.50
N GLU A 37 -16.30 -11.47 -11.93
CA GLU A 37 -15.74 -12.76 -12.30
C GLU A 37 -15.53 -13.62 -11.04
N ALA A 38 -15.54 -14.94 -11.22
CA ALA A 38 -15.33 -15.86 -10.11
C ALA A 38 -13.87 -15.79 -9.61
N ASP A 39 -12.93 -15.74 -10.54
CA ASP A 39 -11.49 -15.84 -10.27
C ASP A 39 -10.77 -14.55 -10.64
N LEU A 40 -9.70 -14.23 -9.90
CA LEU A 40 -8.83 -13.10 -10.24
C LEU A 40 -7.82 -13.55 -11.31
N PRO A 41 -7.69 -12.86 -12.45
CA PRO A 41 -6.70 -13.23 -13.46
C PRO A 41 -5.27 -12.95 -12.98
N ALA A 42 -4.29 -13.64 -13.57
CA ALA A 42 -2.88 -13.36 -13.33
C ALA A 42 -2.49 -11.95 -13.83
N ASN A 43 -1.47 -11.36 -13.20
CA ASN A 43 -0.96 -10.02 -13.45
C ASN A 43 -1.99 -8.90 -13.28
N THR A 44 -3.02 -9.15 -12.47
CA THR A 44 -4.05 -8.15 -12.17
C THR A 44 -3.54 -7.23 -11.07
N ARG A 45 -3.68 -5.92 -11.31
CA ARG A 45 -3.43 -4.87 -10.32
C ARG A 45 -4.64 -4.73 -9.43
N VAL A 46 -4.46 -4.92 -8.12
CA VAL A 46 -5.50 -4.69 -7.11
C VAL A 46 -4.98 -3.78 -6.01
N GLU A 47 -5.88 -3.07 -5.33
CA GLU A 47 -5.53 -2.17 -4.22
C GLU A 47 -5.92 -2.84 -2.90
N LEU A 48 -4.93 -3.32 -2.15
CA LEU A 48 -5.14 -4.07 -0.91
C LEU A 48 -4.73 -3.21 0.30
N PRO A 49 -5.42 -3.34 1.45
CA PRO A 49 -4.92 -2.75 2.70
C PRO A 49 -3.54 -3.31 3.07
N TYR A 50 -2.67 -2.47 3.61
CA TYR A 50 -1.29 -2.85 3.90
C TYR A 50 -1.16 -3.99 4.91
N TRP A 51 -2.00 -4.05 5.96
CA TRP A 51 -1.99 -5.18 6.91
C TRP A 51 -2.16 -6.55 6.23
N MET A 52 -2.86 -6.60 5.09
CA MET A 52 -3.02 -7.83 4.31
C MET A 52 -1.87 -7.99 3.31
N ALA A 53 -1.53 -6.92 2.62
CA ALA A 53 -0.54 -6.92 1.57
C ALA A 53 0.88 -7.28 2.08
N GLU A 54 1.24 -6.80 3.28
CA GLU A 54 2.50 -7.13 3.97
C GLU A 54 2.67 -8.64 4.11
N THR A 55 1.67 -9.31 4.69
CA THR A 55 1.73 -10.77 4.90
C THR A 55 1.81 -11.51 3.56
N LEU A 56 1.06 -11.08 2.54
CA LEU A 56 1.10 -11.71 1.23
C LEU A 56 2.46 -11.51 0.53
N ALA A 57 3.07 -10.33 0.66
CA ALA A 57 4.35 -10.01 0.07
C ALA A 57 5.51 -10.79 0.72
N ILE A 58 5.52 -10.91 2.06
CA ILE A 58 6.52 -11.70 2.80
C ILE A 58 6.54 -13.17 2.32
N HIS A 59 5.37 -13.70 1.94
CA HIS A 59 5.25 -15.06 1.42
C HIS A 59 5.39 -15.16 -0.10
N ASN A 60 5.77 -14.08 -0.78
CA ASN A 60 5.91 -13.99 -2.25
C ASN A 60 4.62 -14.32 -3.03
N TYR A 61 3.46 -14.03 -2.45
CA TYR A 61 2.17 -14.20 -3.13
C TYR A 61 1.79 -13.00 -4.00
N VAL A 62 2.28 -11.81 -3.66
CA VAL A 62 2.03 -10.56 -4.38
C VAL A 62 3.31 -9.75 -4.53
N GLU A 63 3.40 -8.99 -5.61
CA GLU A 63 4.38 -7.92 -5.77
C GLU A 63 3.74 -6.58 -5.41
N LEU A 64 4.42 -5.79 -4.59
CA LEU A 64 3.96 -4.47 -4.17
C LEU A 64 4.52 -3.38 -5.09
N ASP A 65 3.69 -2.40 -5.40
CA ASP A 65 4.09 -1.19 -6.10
C ASP A 65 3.96 0.02 -5.19
N LEU A 66 4.83 1.01 -5.42
CA LEU A 66 4.90 2.21 -4.59
C LEU A 66 3.63 3.04 -4.79
N PRO A 67 2.91 3.39 -3.71
CA PRO A 67 1.76 4.26 -3.82
C PRO A 67 2.14 5.63 -4.40
N LYS A 68 1.18 6.25 -5.09
CA LYS A 68 1.40 7.53 -5.82
C LYS A 68 1.92 8.66 -4.94
N PHE A 69 1.56 8.65 -3.65
CA PHE A 69 2.05 9.63 -2.68
C PHE A 69 3.54 9.47 -2.31
N TYR A 70 4.20 8.39 -2.72
CA TYR A 70 5.67 8.24 -2.68
C TYR A 70 6.32 8.24 -4.07
N SER A 71 5.59 8.66 -5.10
CA SER A 71 6.13 8.77 -6.46
C SER A 71 7.39 9.65 -6.50
N ALA A 72 8.22 9.46 -7.54
CA ALA A 72 9.42 10.27 -7.75
C ALA A 72 9.11 11.78 -7.73
N ARG A 73 8.01 12.19 -8.37
CA ARG A 73 7.54 13.57 -8.36
C ARG A 73 7.32 14.13 -6.95
N VAL A 74 6.60 13.42 -6.08
CA VAL A 74 6.37 13.89 -4.70
C VAL A 74 7.69 13.99 -3.93
N ARG A 75 8.62 13.05 -4.17
CA ARG A 75 9.94 13.09 -3.54
C ARG A 75 10.78 14.28 -4.04
N GLU A 76 10.73 14.59 -5.33
CA GLU A 76 11.39 15.78 -5.92
C GLU A 76 10.78 17.08 -5.37
N ASP A 77 9.45 17.17 -5.26
CA ASP A 77 8.76 18.32 -4.69
C ASP A 77 9.16 18.53 -3.21
N LEU A 78 9.25 17.44 -2.43
CA LEU A 78 9.71 17.47 -1.04
C LEU A 78 11.20 17.87 -0.92
N GLN A 79 12.04 17.46 -1.85
CA GLN A 79 13.45 17.87 -1.91
C GLN A 79 13.59 19.35 -2.26
N ALA A 80 12.75 19.86 -3.14
CA ALA A 80 12.79 21.25 -3.58
C ALA A 80 12.25 22.22 -2.52
N ALA A 81 11.09 21.92 -1.94
CA ALA A 81 10.42 22.79 -0.96
C ALA A 81 9.53 21.98 0.00
N PRO A 82 10.08 21.39 1.08
CA PRO A 82 9.34 20.51 1.97
C PRO A 82 8.18 21.19 2.70
N THR A 83 8.25 22.51 2.92
CA THR A 83 7.18 23.29 3.57
C THR A 83 6.01 23.63 2.65
N ALA A 84 6.17 23.49 1.32
CA ALA A 84 5.12 23.76 0.34
C ALA A 84 4.25 22.53 0.04
N VAL A 85 4.73 21.33 0.37
CA VAL A 85 4.02 20.08 0.09
C VAL A 85 3.07 19.74 1.23
N ASN A 86 1.78 19.63 0.92
CA ASN A 86 0.78 19.18 1.90
C ASN A 86 0.77 17.65 2.00
N ILE A 87 1.64 17.09 2.84
CA ILE A 87 1.75 15.64 3.04
C ILE A 87 0.50 15.00 3.64
N HIS A 88 -0.24 15.72 4.50
CA HIS A 88 -1.47 15.21 5.10
C HIS A 88 -2.55 14.99 4.02
N HIS A 89 -2.62 15.86 3.02
CA HIS A 89 -3.55 15.68 1.90
C HIS A 89 -3.18 14.48 1.03
N LEU A 90 -1.90 14.15 0.92
CA LEU A 90 -1.42 12.99 0.17
C LEU A 90 -1.69 11.68 0.92
N CYS A 91 -1.34 11.63 2.21
CA CYS A 91 -1.59 10.51 3.11
C CYS A 91 -1.55 11.02 4.55
N PRO A 92 -2.65 10.91 5.32
CA PRO A 92 -2.65 11.34 6.72
C PRO A 92 -1.55 10.67 7.56
N TYR A 93 -1.23 9.41 7.25
CA TYR A 93 -0.23 8.58 7.94
C TYR A 93 1.13 8.53 7.22
N PHE A 94 1.48 9.58 6.46
CA PHE A 94 2.63 9.60 5.55
C PHE A 94 3.95 9.11 6.16
N TYR A 95 4.30 9.51 7.39
CA TYR A 95 5.57 9.09 7.99
C TYR A 95 5.52 7.67 8.54
N GLU A 96 4.46 7.33 9.25
CA GLU A 96 4.31 6.03 9.87
C GLU A 96 4.21 4.93 8.82
N PHE A 97 3.36 5.13 7.83
CA PHE A 97 3.23 4.23 6.69
C PHE A 97 4.54 4.12 5.89
N GLY A 98 5.29 5.22 5.78
CA GLY A 98 6.57 5.25 5.08
C GLY A 98 7.64 4.40 5.75
N ILE A 99 7.71 4.42 7.08
CA ILE A 99 8.60 3.55 7.85
C ILE A 99 8.26 2.08 7.61
N ARG A 100 6.97 1.72 7.54
CA ARG A 100 6.53 0.35 7.29
C ARG A 100 6.91 -0.14 5.90
N ILE A 101 6.62 0.65 4.85
CA ILE A 101 7.01 0.31 3.47
C ILE A 101 8.53 0.14 3.32
N VAL A 102 9.34 0.95 3.99
CA VAL A 102 10.81 0.85 3.90
C VAL A 102 11.35 -0.41 4.59
N ASN A 103 10.65 -0.93 5.60
CA ASN A 103 11.08 -2.10 6.38
C ASN A 103 10.51 -3.44 5.86
N LEU A 104 9.71 -3.40 4.80
CA LEU A 104 9.16 -4.58 4.15
C LEU A 104 10.22 -5.26 3.27
#